data_AF-A0A0J6WN37-F1
#
_entry.id   AF-A0A0J6WN37-F1
#
_cell.length_a   1.000
_cell.length_b   1.000
_cell.length_c   1.000
_cell.angle_alpha   90.00
_cell.angle_beta   90.00
_cell.angle_gamma   90.00
#
_symmetry.space_group_name_H-M   'P 1'
#
loop_
_entity.id
_entity.type
_entity.pdbx_description
1 polymer ?
#
loop_
_entity_poly.entity_id
_entity_poly.type
_entity_poly.pdbx_seq_one_letter_code
_entity_poly.pdbx_strand_id
1 'polypeptide(L)'
;MKPDTDTLRACCTLDRIDHVDTHLLATDTPRARTPEQWTREILEGPSAVMRARLTAGWTMLGLRVHHLGPDSIAGWPIAHRDADCVRLQGDSLLGLTGQLVTRVTDGGVEFATFAQLDNAVARAMWARVLPTHLQIVERLLREAAARTR
;
A
#
# COMPACT_ATOMS: atom_id res chain seq x y z
N MET A 1 18.31 13.94 -6.77
CA MET A 1 17.68 13.83 -5.45
C MET A 1 17.02 12.46 -5.38
N LYS A 2 17.59 11.50 -4.64
CA LYS A 2 16.88 10.24 -4.40
C LYS A 2 15.76 10.56 -3.42
N PRO A 3 14.52 10.06 -3.62
CA PRO A 3 13.46 10.26 -2.64
C PRO A 3 13.96 9.77 -1.27
N ASP A 4 13.77 10.59 -0.24
CA ASP A 4 14.23 10.37 1.13
C ASP A 4 13.56 9.12 1.74
N THR A 5 14.10 7.95 1.37
CA THR A 5 13.59 6.63 1.77
C THR A 5 13.55 6.49 3.31
N ASP A 6 14.40 7.25 4.01
CA ASP A 6 14.47 7.32 5.47
C ASP A 6 13.20 7.88 6.12
N THR A 7 12.51 8.81 5.46
CA THR A 7 11.32 9.46 6.02
C THR A 7 10.05 8.63 5.80
N LEU A 8 9.95 7.89 4.70
CA LEU A 8 8.85 6.95 4.49
C LEU A 8 8.93 5.77 5.47
N ARG A 9 10.15 5.30 5.77
CA ARG A 9 10.37 4.29 6.80
C ARG A 9 9.94 4.75 8.19
N ALA A 10 10.05 6.05 8.50
CA ALA A 10 9.56 6.60 9.78
C ALA A 10 8.03 6.46 9.96
N CYS A 11 7.28 6.30 8.87
CA CYS A 11 5.85 6.05 8.92
C CYS A 11 5.52 4.56 9.19
N CYS A 12 6.49 3.66 8.97
CA CYS A 12 6.37 2.23 9.26
C CYS A 12 6.57 1.98 10.76
N THR A 13 5.75 1.09 11.32
CA THR A 13 5.80 0.71 12.75
C THR A 13 6.05 -0.77 12.96
N LEU A 14 6.46 -1.48 11.91
CA LEU A 14 6.85 -2.89 12.01
C LEU A 14 8.17 -3.01 12.78
N ASP A 15 8.23 -3.97 13.70
CA ASP A 15 9.45 -4.27 14.47
C ASP A 15 10.58 -4.77 13.57
N ARG A 16 10.22 -5.51 12.51
CA ARG A 16 11.14 -6.00 11.48
C ARG A 16 10.54 -5.80 10.10
N ILE A 17 11.35 -5.29 9.17
CA ILE A 17 10.97 -5.14 7.76
C ILE A 17 11.73 -6.22 6.99
N ASP A 18 11.02 -7.27 6.58
CA ASP A 18 11.57 -8.36 5.76
C ASP A 18 11.46 -8.03 4.26
N HIS A 19 10.53 -7.15 3.88
CA HIS A 19 10.40 -6.63 2.52
C HIS A 19 9.90 -5.19 2.51
N VAL A 20 10.42 -4.39 1.59
CA VAL A 20 9.90 -3.06 1.25
C VAL A 20 9.94 -2.85 -0.27
N ASP A 21 8.84 -2.36 -0.82
CA ASP A 21 8.81 -1.72 -2.13
C ASP A 21 8.26 -0.31 -1.99
N THR A 22 8.78 0.61 -2.81
CA THR A 22 8.37 2.02 -2.81
C THR A 22 8.27 2.48 -4.25
N HIS A 23 7.14 3.10 -4.56
CA HIS A 23 6.80 3.54 -5.89
C HIS A 23 6.33 4.99 -5.86
N LEU A 24 6.70 5.75 -6.88
CA LEU A 24 6.32 7.15 -7.02
C LEU A 24 5.22 7.28 -8.09
N LEU A 25 4.10 7.86 -7.69
CA LEU A 25 3.09 8.39 -8.60
C LEU A 25 3.44 9.85 -8.89
N ALA A 26 3.87 10.12 -10.13
CA ALA A 26 4.12 11.47 -10.60
C ALA A 26 2.79 12.17 -10.95
N THR A 27 2.54 13.30 -10.32
CA THR A 27 1.39 14.17 -10.55
C THR A 27 1.81 15.62 -10.35
N ASP A 28 1.22 16.54 -11.12
CA ASP A 28 1.53 17.97 -11.03
C ASP A 28 0.80 18.66 -9.86
N THR A 29 -0.19 17.97 -9.26
CA THR A 29 -1.00 18.50 -8.15
C THR A 29 -1.06 17.54 -6.96
N PRO A 30 0.09 17.10 -6.40
CA PRO A 30 0.10 16.10 -5.33
C PRO A 30 -0.66 16.57 -4.08
N ARG A 31 -0.64 17.87 -3.78
CA ARG A 31 -1.33 18.46 -2.63
C ARG A 31 -2.82 18.77 -2.87
N ALA A 32 -3.37 18.49 -4.05
CA ALA A 32 -4.80 18.64 -4.31
C ALA A 32 -5.66 17.59 -3.58
N ARG A 33 -5.04 16.51 -3.10
CA ARG A 33 -5.69 15.45 -2.32
C ARG A 33 -4.84 15.14 -1.08
N THR A 34 -5.52 14.77 0.00
CA THR A 34 -4.89 14.24 1.21
C THR A 34 -4.25 12.86 0.93
N PRO A 35 -3.31 12.40 1.78
CA PRO A 35 -2.75 11.05 1.70
C PRO A 35 -3.83 9.95 1.71
N GLU A 36 -4.88 10.12 2.52
CA GLU A 36 -6.03 9.21 2.56
C GLU A 36 -6.74 9.15 1.20
N GLN A 37 -7.04 10.30 0.61
CA GLN A 37 -7.71 10.39 -0.69
C GLN A 37 -6.85 9.80 -1.81
N TRP A 38 -5.54 10.00 -1.81
CA TRP A 38 -4.65 9.34 -2.76
C TRP A 38 -4.65 7.82 -2.58
N THR A 39 -4.65 7.34 -1.34
CA THR A 39 -4.69 5.90 -1.07
C THR A 39 -6.00 5.28 -1.56
N ARG A 40 -7.14 5.97 -1.35
CA ARG A 40 -8.43 5.56 -1.92
C ARG A 40 -8.39 5.57 -3.45
N GLU A 41 -7.82 6.60 -4.07
CA GLU A 41 -7.69 6.66 -5.53
C GLU A 41 -6.87 5.48 -6.09
N ILE A 42 -5.79 5.08 -5.39
CA ILE A 42 -4.92 3.97 -5.79
C ILE A 42 -5.59 2.61 -5.59
N LEU A 43 -6.28 2.39 -4.47
CA LEU A 43 -6.81 1.07 -4.08
C LEU A 43 -8.30 0.85 -4.45
N GLU A 44 -9.11 1.91 -4.41
CA GLU A 44 -10.57 1.87 -4.63
C GLU A 44 -10.98 2.43 -6.01
N GLY A 45 -10.18 3.34 -6.59
CA GLY A 45 -10.37 3.86 -7.95
C GLY A 45 -10.23 2.87 -9.12
N PRO A 46 -9.47 1.76 -9.02
CA PRO A 46 -9.35 0.80 -10.12
C PRO A 46 -10.68 0.13 -10.53
N SER A 47 -10.69 -0.45 -11.73
CA SER A 47 -11.84 -1.24 -12.22
C SER A 47 -12.26 -2.34 -11.24
N ALA A 48 -13.54 -2.74 -11.27
CA ALA A 48 -14.06 -3.80 -10.40
C ALA A 48 -13.27 -5.12 -10.55
N VAL A 49 -12.79 -5.42 -11.76
CA VAL A 49 -11.93 -6.59 -12.03
C VAL A 49 -10.59 -6.47 -11.29
N MET A 50 -9.96 -5.30 -11.31
CA MET A 50 -8.71 -5.09 -10.59
C MET A 50 -8.92 -5.16 -9.08
N ARG A 51 -9.98 -4.53 -8.56
CA ARG A 51 -10.31 -4.61 -7.12
C ARG A 51 -10.54 -6.05 -6.67
N ALA A 52 -11.26 -6.86 -7.46
CA ALA A 52 -11.43 -8.28 -7.17
C ALA A 52 -10.10 -9.04 -7.13
N ARG A 53 -9.15 -8.71 -8.01
CA ARG A 53 -7.78 -9.29 -7.99
C ARG A 53 -7.00 -8.89 -6.74
N LEU A 54 -7.11 -7.63 -6.31
CA LEU A 54 -6.49 -7.17 -5.06
C LEU A 54 -7.04 -7.94 -3.86
N THR A 55 -8.36 -7.99 -3.73
CA THR A 55 -9.02 -8.74 -2.65
C THR A 55 -8.62 -10.21 -2.66
N ALA A 56 -8.61 -10.86 -3.82
CA ALA A 56 -8.18 -12.25 -3.95
C ALA A 56 -6.71 -12.45 -3.54
N GLY A 57 -5.81 -11.53 -3.92
CA GLY A 57 -4.40 -11.56 -3.52
C GLY A 57 -4.22 -11.44 -2.00
N TRP A 58 -4.95 -10.52 -1.37
CA TRP A 58 -4.92 -10.37 0.08
C TRP A 58 -5.49 -11.59 0.81
N THR A 59 -6.61 -12.14 0.35
CA THR A 59 -7.17 -13.39 0.88
C THR A 59 -6.20 -14.55 0.74
N MET A 60 -5.51 -14.68 -0.40
CA MET A 60 -4.49 -15.73 -0.62
C MET A 60 -3.32 -15.62 0.36
N LEU A 61 -2.93 -14.39 0.72
CA LEU A 61 -1.91 -14.13 1.73
C LEU A 61 -2.43 -14.29 3.16
N GLY A 62 -3.71 -14.62 3.35
CA GLY A 62 -4.36 -14.74 4.65
C GLY A 62 -4.57 -13.42 5.37
N LEU A 63 -4.41 -12.28 4.68
CA LEU A 63 -4.58 -10.95 5.25
C LEU A 63 -6.05 -10.72 5.63
N ARG A 64 -6.29 -10.27 6.86
CA ARG A 64 -7.63 -9.98 7.37
C ARG A 64 -8.04 -8.55 7.04
N VAL A 65 -8.25 -8.27 5.75
CA VAL A 65 -8.54 -6.93 5.22
C VAL A 65 -10.00 -6.81 4.76
N HIS A 66 -10.92 -7.12 5.66
CA HIS A 66 -12.37 -7.11 5.40
C HIS A 66 -13.12 -6.08 6.26
N HIS A 67 -12.44 -5.02 6.67
CA HIS A 67 -13.05 -3.98 7.49
C HIS A 67 -13.98 -3.12 6.65
N LEU A 68 -15.17 -2.83 7.19
CA LEU A 68 -16.15 -1.94 6.59
C LEU A 68 -16.28 -0.69 7.45
N GLY A 69 -16.34 0.47 6.81
CA GLY A 69 -16.57 1.76 7.49
C GLY A 69 -15.57 2.85 7.12
N PRO A 70 -15.73 4.05 7.71
CA PRO A 70 -14.92 5.22 7.37
C PRO A 70 -13.43 5.06 7.73
N ASP A 71 -13.12 4.19 8.70
CA ASP A 71 -11.75 3.92 9.16
C ASP A 71 -11.06 2.79 8.38
N SER A 72 -11.53 2.54 7.16
CA SER A 72 -10.96 1.55 6.26
C SER A 72 -10.84 2.07 4.82
N ILE A 73 -9.83 1.56 4.12
CA ILE A 73 -9.62 1.80 2.69
C ILE A 73 -9.45 0.45 2.00
N ALA A 74 -10.32 0.15 1.04
CA ALA A 74 -10.38 -1.13 0.34
C ALA A 74 -10.38 -2.35 1.29
N GLY A 75 -10.97 -2.22 2.48
CA GLY A 75 -11.01 -3.28 3.50
C GLY A 75 -9.84 -3.29 4.49
N TRP A 76 -8.80 -2.51 4.24
CA TRP A 76 -7.67 -2.35 5.17
C TRP A 76 -7.98 -1.33 6.26
N PRO A 77 -7.76 -1.65 7.55
CA PRO A 77 -7.80 -0.68 8.65
C PRO A 77 -6.81 0.46 8.46
N ILE A 78 -7.27 1.69 8.71
CA ILE A 78 -6.38 2.85 8.86
C ILE A 78 -5.75 2.79 10.25
N ALA A 79 -4.44 2.55 10.30
CA ALA A 79 -3.68 2.47 11.54
C ALA A 79 -3.07 3.81 11.95
N HIS A 80 -2.87 4.73 11.00
CA HIS A 80 -2.42 6.10 11.26
C HIS A 80 -2.84 7.01 10.10
N ARG A 81 -3.15 8.26 10.43
CA ARG A 81 -3.42 9.32 9.44
C ARG A 81 -2.93 10.67 9.98
N ASP A 82 -2.22 11.41 9.15
CA ASP A 82 -1.86 12.80 9.40
C ASP A 82 -1.89 13.63 8.09
N ALA A 83 -1.33 14.83 8.13
CA ALA A 83 -1.34 15.76 7.00
C ALA A 83 -0.49 15.29 5.81
N ASP A 84 0.57 14.52 6.07
CA ASP A 84 1.57 14.15 5.05
C ASP A 84 1.53 12.67 4.71
N CYS A 85 1.04 11.80 5.62
CA CYS A 85 0.98 10.37 5.43
C CYS A 85 -0.30 9.70 5.94
N VAL A 86 -0.62 8.56 5.35
CA VAL A 86 -1.58 7.60 5.87
C VAL A 86 -0.96 6.23 5.85
N ARG A 87 -1.23 5.44 6.90
CA ARG A 87 -0.77 4.07 7.01
C ARG A 87 -1.95 3.14 7.24
N LEU A 88 -2.06 2.16 6.37
CA LEU A 88 -2.95 1.03 6.50
C LEU A 88 -2.17 -0.16 7.07
N GLN A 89 -2.80 -0.99 7.90
CA GLN A 89 -2.18 -2.17 8.46
C GLN A 89 -3.12 -3.37 8.38
N GLY A 90 -2.58 -4.52 7.99
CA GLY A 90 -3.30 -5.78 7.96
C GLY A 90 -2.43 -6.92 8.46
N ASP A 91 -2.99 -7.72 9.36
CA ASP A 91 -2.35 -8.92 9.90
C ASP A 91 -2.91 -10.18 9.24
N SER A 92 -2.02 -11.12 8.91
CA SER A 92 -2.35 -12.43 8.38
C SER A 92 -2.23 -13.52 9.43
N LEU A 93 -3.13 -14.51 9.36
CA LEU A 93 -3.04 -15.74 10.14
C LEU A 93 -1.84 -16.62 9.73
N LEU A 94 -1.21 -16.34 8.59
CA LEU A 94 -0.07 -17.09 8.07
C LEU A 94 1.28 -16.50 8.52
N GLY A 95 1.27 -15.49 9.41
CA GLY A 95 2.47 -14.83 9.93
C GLY A 95 3.07 -13.81 8.97
N LEU A 96 2.20 -13.08 8.26
CA LEU A 96 2.55 -11.91 7.47
C LEU A 96 1.84 -10.70 8.07
N THR A 97 2.58 -9.64 8.39
CA THR A 97 1.99 -8.33 8.70
C THR A 97 2.37 -7.37 7.60
N GLY A 98 1.35 -6.81 6.93
CA GLY A 98 1.51 -5.85 5.86
C GLY A 98 1.17 -4.44 6.33
N GLN A 99 1.99 -3.47 5.95
CA GLN A 99 1.64 -2.05 6.03
C GLN A 99 1.70 -1.41 4.65
N LEU A 100 0.64 -0.69 4.30
CA LEU A 100 0.62 0.16 3.10
C LEU A 100 0.73 1.60 3.57
N VAL A 101 1.75 2.30 3.10
CA VAL A 101 2.00 3.70 3.45
C VAL A 101 1.90 4.54 2.20
N THR A 102 1.04 5.55 2.25
CA THR A 102 0.98 6.58 1.21
C THR A 102 1.41 7.89 1.82
N ARG A 103 2.34 8.58 1.16
CA ARG A 103 2.84 9.88 1.57
C ARG A 103 2.78 10.86 0.43
N VAL A 104 2.35 12.08 0.73
CA VAL A 104 2.31 13.18 -0.23
C VAL A 104 3.55 14.03 -0.03
N THR A 105 4.30 14.27 -1.11
CA THR A 105 5.48 15.11 -1.13
C THR A 105 5.35 16.15 -2.25
N ASP A 106 6.26 17.13 -2.28
CA ASP A 106 6.29 18.09 -3.39
C ASP A 106 6.70 17.44 -4.72
N GLY A 107 7.38 16.28 -4.68
CA GLY A 107 7.80 15.52 -5.86
C GLY A 107 6.74 14.54 -6.40
N GLY A 108 5.59 14.41 -5.72
CA GLY A 108 4.54 13.46 -6.09
C GLY A 108 4.03 12.68 -4.88
N VAL A 109 3.37 11.56 -5.16
CA VAL A 109 2.79 10.68 -4.14
C VAL A 109 3.61 9.40 -4.06
N GLU A 110 4.21 9.15 -2.90
CA GLU A 110 4.94 7.93 -2.60
C GLU A 110 3.97 6.88 -2.06
N PHE A 111 4.02 5.68 -2.61
CA PHE A 111 3.25 4.53 -2.16
C PHE A 111 4.22 3.39 -1.86
N ALA A 112 4.22 2.90 -0.62
CA ALA A 112 5.07 1.81 -0.21
C ALA A 112 4.30 0.66 0.45
N THR A 113 4.81 -0.53 0.18
CA THR A 113 4.41 -1.77 0.86
C THR A 113 5.53 -2.20 1.76
N PHE A 114 5.25 -2.36 3.05
CA PHE A 114 6.15 -2.99 4.01
C PHE A 114 5.56 -4.33 4.43
N ALA A 115 6.39 -5.37 4.52
CA ALA A 115 5.99 -6.66 5.03
C ALA A 115 6.96 -7.17 6.10
N GLN A 116 6.38 -7.64 7.20
CA GLN A 116 7.03 -8.48 8.20
C GLN A 116 6.58 -9.92 8.00
N LEU A 117 7.53 -10.86 7.97
CA LEU A 117 7.33 -12.26 7.62
C LEU A 117 7.89 -13.13 8.74
N ASP A 118 7.02 -13.57 9.65
CA ASP A 118 7.44 -14.15 10.93
C ASP A 118 7.85 -15.63 10.85
N ASN A 119 7.53 -16.30 9.74
CA ASN A 119 7.88 -17.71 9.55
C ASN A 119 8.30 -18.01 8.10
N ALA A 120 8.87 -19.20 7.91
CA ALA A 120 9.38 -19.64 6.60
C ALA A 120 8.27 -19.79 5.54
N VAL A 121 7.04 -20.13 5.95
CA VAL A 121 5.90 -20.26 5.05
C VAL A 121 5.50 -18.88 4.51
N ALA A 122 5.37 -17.87 5.37
CA ALA A 122 5.12 -16.48 4.98
C ALA A 122 6.19 -15.97 4.01
N ARG A 123 7.49 -16.24 4.30
CA ARG A 123 8.61 -15.88 3.42
C ARG A 123 8.51 -16.54 2.04
N ALA A 124 8.24 -17.85 2.00
CA ALA A 124 8.13 -18.58 0.73
C ALA A 124 6.92 -18.12 -0.10
N MET A 125 5.77 -17.89 0.53
CA MET A 125 4.59 -17.36 -0.15
C MET A 125 4.83 -15.95 -0.68
N TRP A 126 5.40 -15.06 0.14
CA TRP A 126 5.72 -13.69 -0.26
C TRP A 126 6.64 -13.67 -1.48
N ALA A 127 7.73 -14.45 -1.45
CA ALA A 127 8.66 -14.56 -2.58
C ALA A 127 7.98 -15.01 -3.88
N ARG A 128 6.95 -15.86 -3.79
CA ARG A 128 6.19 -16.32 -4.97
C ARG A 128 5.24 -15.25 -5.52
N VAL A 129 4.60 -14.47 -4.65
CA VAL A 129 3.64 -13.44 -5.08
C VAL A 129 4.31 -12.12 -5.45
N LEU A 130 5.52 -11.87 -4.96
CA LEU A 130 6.21 -10.59 -5.08
C LEU A 130 6.31 -10.07 -6.53
N PRO A 131 6.66 -10.88 -7.55
CA PRO A 131 6.72 -10.39 -8.92
C PRO A 131 5.36 -9.88 -9.42
N THR A 132 4.29 -10.60 -9.11
CA THR A 132 2.92 -10.21 -9.48
C THR A 132 2.46 -9.00 -8.67
N HIS A 133 2.81 -8.92 -7.38
CA HIS A 133 2.54 -7.76 -6.53
C HIS A 133 3.13 -6.48 -7.12
N LEU A 134 4.42 -6.49 -7.49
CA LEU A 134 5.10 -5.31 -8.06
C LEU A 134 4.44 -4.85 -9.37
N GLN A 135 4.05 -5.79 -10.24
CA GLN A 135 3.33 -5.48 -11.48
C GLN A 135 1.95 -4.86 -11.23
N ILE A 136 1.23 -5.36 -10.22
CA ILE A 136 -0.07 -4.82 -9.84
C ILE A 136 0.10 -3.41 -9.28
N VAL A 137 1.01 -3.19 -8.33
CA VAL A 137 1.25 -1.87 -7.73
C VAL A 137 1.64 -0.85 -8.80
N GLU A 138 2.57 -1.17 -9.69
CA GLU A 138 2.96 -0.26 -10.78
C GLU A 138 1.75 0.10 -11.67
N ARG A 139 0.92 -0.90 -12.00
CA ARG A 139 -0.29 -0.68 -12.79
C ARG A 139 -1.30 0.20 -12.07
N LEU A 140 -1.54 -0.01 -10.78
CA LEU A 140 -2.45 0.81 -9.98
C LEU A 140 -2.04 2.28 -10.00
N LEU A 141 -0.75 2.55 -9.78
CA LEU A 141 -0.22 3.91 -9.75
C LEU A 141 -0.30 4.58 -11.11
N ARG A 142 -0.01 3.84 -12.19
CA ARG A 142 -0.16 4.35 -13.56
C ARG A 142 -1.62 4.69 -13.88
N GLU A 143 -2.56 3.81 -13.51
CA GLU A 143 -3.99 4.05 -13.72
C GLU A 143 -4.50 5.23 -12.86
N ALA A 144 -4.05 5.36 -11.61
CA ALA A 144 -4.37 6.49 -10.74
C ALA A 144 -3.82 7.81 -11.27
N ALA A 145 -2.57 7.84 -11.75
CA ALA A 145 -1.99 9.02 -12.39
C ALA A 145 -2.82 9.44 -13.63
N ALA A 146 -3.26 8.49 -14.45
CA ALA A 146 -4.07 8.79 -15.63
C ALA A 146 -5.46 9.40 -15.29
N ARG A 147 -6.04 9.06 -14.13
CA ARG A 147 -7.33 9.61 -13.68
C ARG A 147 -7.20 10.96 -12.96
N THR A 148 -5.99 11.33 -12.56
CA THR A 148 -5.73 12.51 -11.71
C THR A 148 -4.84 13.57 -12.36
N ARG A 149 -4.50 13.38 -13.63
CA ARG A 149 -3.99 14.43 -14.52
C ARG A 149 -5.04 15.48 -14.82
#